data_AF-A0A6B2DM88-F1
#
_entry.id   AF-A0A6B2DM88-F1
#
_cell.length_a   1.000
_cell.length_b   1.000
_cell.length_c   1.000
_cell.angle_alpha   90.00
_cell.angle_beta   90.00
_cell.angle_gamma   90.00
#
_symmetry.space_group_name_H-M   'P 1'
#
loop_
_entity.id
_entity.type
_entity.pdbx_description
1 polymer ?
#
loop_
_entity_poly.entity_id
_entity_poly.type
_entity_poly.pdbx_seq_one_letter_code
_entity_poly.pdbx_strand_id
1 'polypeptide(L)'
;MAPALAKLVPGGLRRGSAISVAGSTALVFALLAEATGEGSWAAIAGMPGAGLAAAAELGVALDRLALIPHPGAEVAAVLSALIDGFDLVVLGPTVARGMQPQLARRLAGRVRNRGAVLFAAGPLSNADLELRVSNRRWRGLTDDGFGHLRFREVVATSCGRGAAARPRAVALQLPGPGGAIAVVEASAGRGLTEVAG
;
A
#
# COMPACT_ATOMS: atom_id res chain seq x y z
N MET A 1 7.24 -6.00 10.83
CA MET A 1 7.62 -5.60 9.44
C MET A 1 8.48 -6.62 8.71
N ALA A 2 7.96 -7.25 7.65
CA ALA A 2 8.68 -8.19 6.79
C ALA A 2 9.94 -7.58 6.13
N PRO A 3 11.02 -8.38 5.91
CA PRO A 3 12.27 -7.92 5.30
C PRO A 3 12.09 -7.26 3.92
N ALA A 4 11.12 -7.73 3.14
CA ALA A 4 10.79 -7.18 1.82
C ALA A 4 10.33 -5.71 1.90
N LEU A 5 9.44 -5.40 2.85
CA LEU A 5 8.91 -4.05 3.06
C LEU A 5 9.91 -3.16 3.78
N ALA A 6 10.72 -3.69 4.69
CA ALA A 6 11.76 -2.93 5.39
C ALA A 6 12.80 -2.31 4.42
N LYS A 7 13.06 -2.96 3.27
CA LYS A 7 13.92 -2.40 2.21
C LYS A 7 13.28 -1.21 1.49
N LEU A 8 11.94 -1.14 1.41
CA LEU A 8 11.20 -0.04 0.78
C LEU A 8 10.90 1.11 1.76
N VAL A 9 10.67 0.77 3.03
CA VAL A 9 10.28 1.72 4.07
C VAL A 9 11.36 1.72 5.16
N PRO A 10 12.53 2.30 4.87
CA PRO A 10 13.64 2.32 5.84
C PRO A 10 13.21 3.10 7.09
N GLY A 11 13.31 2.45 8.26
CA GLY A 11 12.85 3.03 9.53
C GLY A 11 11.35 2.84 9.82
N GLY A 12 10.63 2.09 8.99
CA GLY A 12 9.23 1.73 9.22
C GLY A 12 8.21 2.83 8.94
N LEU A 13 6.95 2.51 9.21
CA LEU A 13 5.83 3.43 9.07
C LEU A 13 5.90 4.48 10.19
N ARG A 14 6.40 5.67 9.85
CA ARG A 14 6.58 6.74 10.84
C ARG A 14 5.23 7.30 11.26
N ARG A 15 4.94 7.34 12.56
CA ARG A 15 3.77 8.04 13.09
C ARG A 15 3.74 9.50 12.64
N GLY A 16 2.56 9.99 12.31
CA GLY A 16 2.35 11.36 11.83
C GLY A 16 2.82 11.60 10.39
N SER A 17 3.09 10.54 9.62
CA SER A 17 3.55 10.67 8.23
C SER A 17 2.45 10.44 7.20
N ALA A 18 2.67 10.99 6.00
CA ALA A 18 1.85 10.74 4.83
C ALA A 18 2.64 9.97 3.76
N ILE A 19 2.06 8.88 3.25
CA ILE A 19 2.67 7.98 2.29
C ILE A 19 1.79 7.92 1.04
N SER A 20 2.37 8.21 -0.12
CA SER A 20 1.73 8.01 -1.42
C SER A 20 2.09 6.63 -1.95
N VAL A 21 1.11 5.85 -2.40
CA VAL A 21 1.32 4.52 -3.00
C VAL A 21 0.69 4.48 -4.39
N ALA A 22 1.53 4.50 -5.41
CA ALA A 22 1.11 4.49 -6.80
C ALA A 22 1.25 3.09 -7.41
N GLY A 23 0.22 2.66 -8.14
CA GLY A 23 0.28 1.44 -8.96
C GLY A 23 0.22 0.13 -8.17
N SER A 24 -0.22 0.08 -6.92
CA SER A 24 -0.50 -1.22 -6.28
C SER A 24 -1.34 -1.10 -5.02
N THR A 25 -2.60 -1.52 -5.09
CA THR A 25 -3.44 -1.74 -3.90
C THR A 25 -2.87 -2.87 -3.04
N ALA A 26 -2.29 -3.90 -3.65
CA ALA A 26 -1.64 -4.99 -2.92
C ALA A 26 -0.48 -4.50 -2.03
N LEU A 27 0.26 -3.45 -2.45
CA LEU A 27 1.31 -2.87 -1.62
C LEU A 27 0.73 -2.13 -0.43
N VAL A 28 -0.40 -1.43 -0.61
CA VAL A 28 -1.14 -0.82 0.50
C VAL A 28 -1.56 -1.90 1.50
N PHE A 29 -2.17 -2.99 1.03
CA PHE A 29 -2.60 -4.10 1.88
C PHE A 29 -1.43 -4.78 2.58
N ALA A 30 -0.30 -5.01 1.91
CA ALA A 30 0.89 -5.58 2.56
C ALA A 30 1.42 -4.68 3.69
N LEU A 31 1.39 -3.35 3.52
CA LEU A 31 1.79 -2.41 4.58
C LEU A 31 0.78 -2.37 5.73
N LEU A 32 -0.52 -2.47 5.43
CA LEU A 32 -1.56 -2.59 6.46
C LEU A 32 -1.44 -3.92 7.23
N ALA A 33 -1.12 -5.02 6.56
CA ALA A 33 -0.98 -6.34 7.17
C ALA A 33 0.07 -6.34 8.28
N GLU A 34 1.22 -5.70 8.06
CA GLU A 34 2.26 -5.55 9.10
C GLU A 34 1.73 -4.81 10.33
N ALA A 35 1.11 -3.66 10.15
CA ALA A 35 0.69 -2.83 11.27
C ALA A 35 -0.54 -3.42 12.00
N THR A 36 -1.50 -3.97 11.26
CA THR A 36 -2.72 -4.58 11.83
C THR A 36 -2.42 -5.92 12.50
N GLY A 37 -1.47 -6.70 11.98
CA GLY A 37 -0.94 -7.90 12.63
C GLY A 37 -0.22 -7.60 13.95
N GLU A 38 0.38 -6.40 14.08
CA GLU A 38 0.96 -5.89 15.32
C GLU A 38 -0.09 -5.19 16.24
N GLY A 39 -1.38 -5.25 15.89
CA GLY A 39 -2.50 -4.80 16.72
C GLY A 39 -3.08 -3.42 16.39
N SER A 40 -2.53 -2.72 15.39
CA SER A 40 -3.01 -1.40 14.97
C SER A 40 -4.38 -1.45 14.30
N TRP A 41 -5.16 -0.38 14.42
CA TRP A 41 -6.43 -0.21 13.70
C TRP A 41 -6.25 0.55 12.40
N ALA A 42 -6.85 0.04 11.31
CA ALA A 42 -6.78 0.64 9.99
C ALA A 42 -8.18 1.02 9.46
N ALA A 43 -8.25 2.10 8.70
CA ALA A 43 -9.45 2.50 7.96
C ALA A 43 -9.15 2.73 6.48
N ILE A 44 -10.06 2.31 5.60
CA ILE A 44 -9.98 2.58 4.16
C ILE A 44 -11.20 3.40 3.74
N ALA A 45 -10.98 4.59 3.18
CA ALA A 45 -12.04 5.49 2.74
C ALA A 45 -11.99 5.77 1.23
N GLY A 46 -13.13 5.62 0.54
CA GLY A 46 -13.26 5.98 -0.87
C GLY A 46 -12.66 4.97 -1.84
N MET A 47 -12.63 3.69 -1.46
CA MET A 47 -12.11 2.59 -2.28
C MET A 47 -13.16 1.47 -2.39
N PRO A 48 -14.23 1.67 -3.17
CA PRO A 48 -15.34 0.71 -3.22
C PRO A 48 -14.96 -0.65 -3.84
N GLY A 49 -13.94 -0.67 -4.70
CA GLY A 49 -13.36 -1.90 -5.24
C GLY A 49 -12.24 -2.51 -4.37
N ALA A 50 -12.15 -2.15 -3.08
CA ALA A 50 -11.18 -2.76 -2.18
C ALA A 50 -11.51 -4.25 -1.97
N GLY A 51 -10.71 -5.13 -2.56
CA GLY A 51 -10.87 -6.58 -2.40
C GLY A 51 -10.48 -7.05 -1.00
N LEU A 52 -11.43 -7.11 -0.06
CA LEU A 52 -11.17 -7.51 1.32
C LEU A 52 -10.68 -8.95 1.45
N ALA A 53 -11.15 -9.87 0.59
CA ALA A 53 -10.62 -11.23 0.52
C ALA A 53 -9.12 -11.22 0.18
N ALA A 54 -8.71 -10.46 -0.84
CA ALA A 54 -7.30 -10.30 -1.20
C ALA A 54 -6.49 -9.59 -0.10
N ALA A 55 -7.11 -8.69 0.66
CA ALA A 55 -6.48 -8.07 1.83
C ALA A 55 -6.22 -9.11 2.93
N ALA A 56 -7.18 -9.99 3.23
CA ALA A 56 -7.01 -11.07 4.19
C ALA A 56 -5.94 -12.08 3.75
N GLU A 57 -5.91 -12.44 2.46
CA GLU A 57 -4.85 -13.30 1.88
C GLU A 57 -3.46 -12.69 2.02
N LEU A 58 -3.35 -11.36 1.98
CA LEU A 58 -2.10 -10.62 2.22
C LEU A 58 -1.77 -10.45 3.71
N GLY A 59 -2.64 -10.92 4.62
CA GLY A 59 -2.43 -10.89 6.07
C GLY A 59 -3.01 -9.68 6.79
N VAL A 60 -3.89 -8.90 6.16
CA VAL A 60 -4.60 -7.81 6.86
C VAL A 60 -5.54 -8.40 7.90
N ALA A 61 -5.41 -7.97 9.15
CA ALA A 61 -6.33 -8.37 10.22
C ALA A 61 -7.67 -7.64 10.02
N LEU A 62 -8.63 -8.31 9.36
CA LEU A 62 -9.90 -7.70 8.96
C LEU A 62 -10.79 -7.32 10.16
N ASP A 63 -10.61 -7.96 11.31
CA ASP A 63 -11.25 -7.60 12.59
C ASP A 63 -10.78 -6.24 13.14
N ARG A 64 -9.70 -5.68 12.59
CA ARG A 64 -9.15 -4.35 12.90
C ARG A 64 -9.22 -3.37 11.73
N LEU A 65 -10.04 -3.69 10.72
CA LEU A 65 -10.19 -2.89 9.51
C LEU A 65 -11.60 -2.30 9.41
N ALA A 66 -11.70 -0.97 9.33
CA ALA A 66 -12.92 -0.27 8.94
C ALA A 66 -12.89 0.04 7.43
N LEU A 67 -13.98 -0.26 6.72
CA LEU A 67 -14.14 0.11 5.32
C LEU A 67 -15.27 1.13 5.17
N ILE A 68 -14.95 2.25 4.51
CA ILE A 68 -15.88 3.31 4.14
C ILE A 68 -15.83 3.43 2.61
N PRO A 69 -16.57 2.58 1.87
CA PRO A 69 -16.49 2.52 0.41
C PRO A 69 -16.80 3.87 -0.26
N HIS A 70 -17.78 4.59 0.30
CA HIS A 70 -18.30 5.84 -0.24
C HIS A 70 -18.41 6.88 0.90
N PRO A 71 -17.38 7.71 1.13
CA PRO A 71 -17.42 8.71 2.21
C PRO A 71 -18.41 9.87 1.93
N GLY A 72 -19.00 9.93 0.74
CA GLY A 72 -20.07 10.87 0.40
C GLY A 72 -19.64 12.33 0.34
N ALA A 73 -20.61 13.23 0.45
CA ALA A 73 -20.40 14.68 0.41
C ALA A 73 -19.57 15.21 1.59
N GLU A 74 -19.63 14.53 2.74
CA GLU A 74 -18.93 14.92 3.97
C GLU A 74 -17.51 14.32 4.08
N VAL A 75 -16.86 14.03 2.95
CA VAL A 75 -15.55 13.37 2.90
C VAL A 75 -14.52 14.02 3.84
N ALA A 76 -14.48 15.34 3.95
CA ALA A 76 -13.54 16.02 4.85
C ALA A 76 -13.78 15.70 6.34
N ALA A 77 -15.04 15.61 6.76
CA ALA A 77 -15.42 15.27 8.13
C ALA A 77 -15.13 13.79 8.42
N VAL A 78 -15.50 12.90 7.48
CA VAL A 78 -15.18 11.46 7.56
C VAL A 78 -13.68 11.26 7.73
N LEU A 79 -12.85 11.83 6.85
CA LEU A 79 -11.39 11.67 6.94
C LEU A 79 -10.83 12.23 8.25
N SER A 80 -11.36 13.35 8.74
CA SER A 80 -10.94 13.93 10.01
C SER A 80 -11.25 13.01 11.20
N ALA A 81 -12.43 12.39 11.19
CA ALA A 81 -12.84 11.43 12.22
C ALA A 81 -11.98 10.16 12.17
N LEU A 82 -11.68 9.65 10.97
CA LEU A 82 -10.81 8.48 10.80
C LEU A 82 -9.39 8.76 11.32
N ILE A 83 -8.81 9.92 11.01
CA ILE A 83 -7.47 10.30 11.50
C ILE A 83 -7.44 10.47 13.02
N ASP A 84 -8.56 10.86 13.63
CA ASP A 84 -8.66 11.01 15.08
C ASP A 84 -8.80 9.67 15.82
N GLY A 85 -9.29 8.61 15.14
CA GLY A 85 -9.64 7.33 15.77
C GLY A 85 -8.86 6.10 15.32
N PHE A 86 -8.07 6.19 14.24
CA PHE A 86 -7.34 5.05 13.67
C PHE A 86 -5.84 5.32 13.58
N ASP A 87 -5.04 4.26 13.74
CA ASP A 87 -3.58 4.33 13.59
C ASP A 87 -3.18 4.52 12.12
N LEU A 88 -3.91 3.88 11.19
CA LEU A 88 -3.66 3.97 9.76
C LEU A 88 -4.93 4.36 9.00
N VAL A 89 -4.82 5.32 8.08
CA VAL A 89 -5.93 5.77 7.25
C VAL A 89 -5.53 5.74 5.78
N VAL A 90 -6.27 5.01 4.95
CA VAL A 90 -6.08 4.93 3.51
C VAL A 90 -7.11 5.78 2.79
N LEU A 91 -6.63 6.70 1.96
CA LEU A 91 -7.41 7.46 1.00
C LEU A 91 -7.46 6.73 -0.33
N GLY A 92 -8.66 6.44 -0.81
CA GLY A 92 -8.87 5.88 -2.14
C GLY A 92 -8.44 6.85 -3.25
N PRO A 93 -8.22 6.36 -4.48
CA PRO A 93 -7.61 7.13 -5.56
C PRO A 93 -8.39 8.39 -5.95
N THR A 94 -9.72 8.34 -5.93
CA THR A 94 -10.57 9.49 -6.25
C THR A 94 -10.53 10.54 -5.15
N VAL A 95 -10.54 10.11 -3.88
CA VAL A 95 -10.43 11.00 -2.71
C VAL A 95 -9.06 11.69 -2.69
N ALA A 96 -7.98 10.95 -2.92
CA ALA A 96 -6.63 11.50 -2.96
C ALA A 96 -6.46 12.53 -4.09
N ARG A 97 -6.93 12.22 -5.31
CA ARG A 97 -6.82 13.13 -6.47
C ARG A 97 -7.70 14.38 -6.37
N GLY A 98 -8.92 14.24 -5.85
CA GLY A 98 -9.88 15.33 -5.71
C GLY A 98 -9.64 16.25 -4.52
N MET A 99 -8.61 15.97 -3.70
CA MET A 99 -8.37 16.70 -2.47
C MET A 99 -7.85 18.11 -2.75
N GLN A 100 -8.58 19.11 -2.24
CA GLN A 100 -8.13 20.49 -2.31
C GLN A 100 -6.85 20.71 -1.48
N PRO A 101 -5.90 21.55 -1.93
CA PRO A 101 -4.64 21.79 -1.21
C PRO A 101 -4.80 22.26 0.24
N GLN A 102 -5.83 23.07 0.52
CA GLN A 102 -6.15 23.55 1.88
C GLN A 102 -6.54 22.37 2.79
N LEU A 103 -7.40 21.47 2.29
CA LEU A 103 -7.80 20.26 3.02
C LEU A 103 -6.60 19.33 3.22
N ALA A 104 -5.79 19.10 2.18
CA ALA A 104 -4.59 18.27 2.27
C ALA A 104 -3.63 18.77 3.36
N ARG A 105 -3.37 20.08 3.43
CA ARG A 105 -2.54 20.68 4.49
C ARG A 105 -3.14 20.51 5.89
N ARG A 106 -4.46 20.71 6.02
CA ARG A 106 -5.18 20.54 7.30
C ARG A 106 -5.11 19.08 7.77
N LEU A 107 -5.35 18.13 6.88
CA LEU A 107 -5.25 16.70 7.19
C LEU A 107 -3.81 16.32 7.53
N ALA A 108 -2.80 16.79 6.79
CA ALA A 108 -1.39 16.53 7.11
C ALA A 108 -1.00 17.06 8.50
N GLY A 109 -1.49 18.25 8.89
CA GLY A 109 -1.32 18.78 10.24
C GLY A 109 -1.98 17.90 11.31
N ARG A 110 -3.21 17.44 11.03
CA ARG A 110 -3.95 16.55 11.94
C ARG A 110 -3.28 15.19 12.09
N VAL A 111 -2.81 14.60 10.99
CA VAL A 111 -2.04 13.35 10.97
C VAL A 111 -0.83 13.47 11.88
N ARG A 112 -0.05 14.55 11.76
CA ARG A 112 1.09 14.82 12.67
C ARG A 112 0.67 14.93 14.14
N ASN A 113 -0.41 15.67 14.42
CA ASN A 113 -0.88 15.89 15.80
C ASN A 113 -1.42 14.62 16.45
N ARG A 114 -2.09 13.75 15.69
CA ARG A 114 -2.68 12.49 16.16
C ARG A 114 -1.71 11.32 16.11
N GLY A 115 -0.60 11.45 15.38
CA GLY A 115 0.36 10.36 15.18
C GLY A 115 -0.12 9.26 14.24
N ALA A 116 -1.24 9.45 13.52
CA ALA A 116 -1.73 8.50 12.52
C ALA A 116 -0.77 8.41 11.32
N VAL A 117 -0.90 7.35 10.52
CA VAL A 117 -0.20 7.19 9.24
C VAL A 117 -1.22 7.27 8.12
N LEU A 118 -1.08 8.27 7.24
CA LEU A 118 -1.99 8.49 6.13
C LEU A 118 -1.41 7.86 4.86
N PHE A 119 -2.11 6.91 4.26
CA PHE A 119 -1.81 6.41 2.92
C PHE A 119 -2.72 7.08 1.89
N ALA A 120 -2.17 7.41 0.73
CA ALA A 120 -2.95 7.71 -0.46
C ALA A 120 -2.73 6.62 -1.51
N ALA A 121 -3.80 5.97 -1.96
CA ALA A 121 -3.76 5.04 -3.09
C ALA A 121 -3.70 5.81 -4.41
N GLY A 122 -2.61 6.54 -4.63
CA GLY A 122 -2.40 7.46 -5.72
C GLY A 122 -1.58 8.68 -5.29
N PRO A 123 -1.36 9.64 -6.20
CA PRO A 123 -0.56 10.82 -5.91
C PRO A 123 -1.11 11.61 -4.72
N LEU A 124 -0.21 12.08 -3.86
CA LEU A 124 -0.51 12.98 -2.75
C LEU A 124 0.55 14.06 -2.69
N SER A 125 0.13 15.33 -2.66
CA SER A 125 1.08 16.43 -2.55
C SER A 125 1.81 16.40 -1.21
N ASN A 126 3.14 16.58 -1.25
CA ASN A 126 4.01 16.66 -0.08
C ASN A 126 4.04 15.39 0.79
N ALA A 127 3.78 14.20 0.22
CA ALA A 127 4.02 12.94 0.91
C ALA A 127 5.45 12.90 1.50
N ASP A 128 5.58 12.31 2.69
CA ASP A 128 6.87 12.06 3.33
C ASP A 128 7.63 10.93 2.64
N LEU A 129 6.86 9.98 2.10
CA LEU A 129 7.34 8.83 1.35
C LEU A 129 6.42 8.57 0.15
N GLU A 130 7.00 8.42 -1.02
CA GLU A 130 6.34 7.96 -2.23
C GLU A 130 6.81 6.55 -2.57
N LEU A 131 5.85 5.65 -2.68
CA LEU A 131 6.03 4.28 -3.12
C LEU A 131 5.40 4.12 -4.49
N ARG A 132 6.10 3.47 -5.42
CA ARG A 132 5.57 3.19 -6.75
C ARG A 132 5.85 1.75 -7.13
N VAL A 133 4.86 1.07 -7.71
CA VAL A 133 5.02 -0.27 -8.26
C VAL A 133 4.92 -0.22 -9.79
N SER A 134 5.90 -0.82 -10.45
CA SER A 134 6.03 -0.93 -11.91
C SER A 134 6.51 -2.33 -12.32
N ASN A 135 6.68 -2.53 -13.64
CA ASN A 135 7.19 -3.77 -14.26
C ASN A 135 6.49 -5.03 -13.71
N ARG A 136 5.19 -5.12 -13.96
CA ARG A 136 4.34 -6.19 -13.42
C ARG A 136 4.38 -7.39 -14.34
N ARG A 137 4.69 -8.55 -13.78
CA ARG A 137 4.75 -9.80 -14.54
C ARG A 137 4.09 -10.90 -13.73
N TRP A 138 3.02 -11.49 -14.27
CA TRP A 138 2.39 -12.64 -13.64
C TRP A 138 3.13 -13.93 -13.99
N ARG A 139 3.18 -14.86 -13.05
CA ARG A 139 3.79 -16.19 -13.18
C ARG A 139 2.79 -17.26 -12.75
N GLY A 140 2.96 -18.49 -13.26
CA GLY A 140 2.13 -19.64 -12.89
C GLY A 140 1.45 -20.36 -14.06
N LEU A 141 1.55 -19.81 -15.26
CA LEU A 141 1.17 -20.49 -16.49
C LEU A 141 2.32 -21.38 -16.99
N THR A 142 1.97 -22.47 -17.66
CA THR A 142 2.87 -23.30 -18.46
C THR A 142 3.20 -22.61 -19.78
N ASP A 143 4.22 -23.09 -20.51
CA ASP A 143 4.69 -22.46 -21.75
C ASP A 143 3.65 -22.46 -22.88
N ASP A 144 2.71 -23.40 -22.84
CA ASP A 144 1.53 -23.51 -23.71
C ASP A 144 0.31 -22.71 -23.20
N GLY A 145 0.47 -21.93 -22.12
CA GLY A 145 -0.53 -20.98 -21.62
C GLY A 145 -1.58 -21.55 -20.65
N PHE A 146 -1.44 -22.80 -20.23
CA PHE A 146 -2.37 -23.45 -19.29
C PHE A 146 -1.97 -23.22 -17.83
N GLY A 147 -2.92 -23.42 -16.91
CA GLY A 147 -2.70 -23.29 -15.47
C GLY A 147 -3.37 -22.05 -14.87
N HIS A 148 -2.84 -21.59 -13.74
CA HIS A 148 -3.40 -20.47 -12.97
C HIS A 148 -2.31 -19.45 -12.63
N LEU A 149 -2.68 -18.16 -12.59
CA LEU A 149 -1.77 -17.13 -12.08
C LEU A 149 -1.53 -17.38 -10.60
N ARG A 150 -0.26 -17.55 -10.22
CA ARG A 150 0.14 -17.91 -8.85
C ARG A 150 0.72 -16.75 -8.07
N PHE A 151 1.60 -15.98 -8.70
CA PHE A 151 2.27 -14.85 -8.08
C PHE A 151 2.64 -13.80 -9.13
N ARG A 152 2.94 -12.59 -8.66
CA ARG A 152 3.29 -11.47 -9.53
C ARG A 152 4.63 -10.88 -9.14
N GLU A 153 5.58 -10.91 -10.05
CA GLU A 153 6.84 -10.17 -9.92
C GLU A 153 6.60 -8.70 -10.25
N VAL A 154 7.13 -7.82 -9.41
CA VAL A 154 7.03 -6.36 -9.56
C VAL A 154 8.34 -5.70 -9.14
N VAL A 155 8.57 -4.47 -9.62
CA VAL A 155 9.59 -3.58 -9.05
C VAL A 155 8.88 -2.50 -8.25
N ALA A 156 9.16 -2.45 -6.96
CA ALA A 156 8.69 -1.37 -6.11
C ALA A 156 9.83 -0.38 -5.85
N THR A 157 9.54 0.91 -5.97
CA THR A 157 10.47 1.98 -5.67
C THR A 157 9.99 2.80 -4.49
N SER A 158 10.95 3.38 -3.76
CA SER A 158 10.70 4.30 -2.65
C SER A 158 11.52 5.57 -2.83
N CYS A 159 10.88 6.73 -2.73
CA CYS A 159 11.51 8.04 -2.76
C CYS A 159 10.88 8.93 -1.68
N GLY A 160 11.65 9.68 -0.91
CA GLY A 160 11.09 10.51 0.14
C GLY A 160 12.12 11.40 0.81
N ARG A 161 11.83 11.78 2.06
CA ARG A 161 12.72 12.58 2.91
C ARG A 161 13.33 11.73 4.04
N GLY A 162 14.35 12.25 4.72
CA GLY A 162 14.95 11.59 5.89
C GLY A 162 15.54 10.22 5.55
N ALA A 163 15.10 9.17 6.26
CA ALA A 163 15.56 7.80 6.03
C ALA A 163 15.31 7.28 4.59
N ALA A 164 14.35 7.87 3.88
CA ALA A 164 14.03 7.57 2.48
C ALA A 164 14.62 8.58 1.47
N ALA A 165 15.55 9.47 1.90
CA ALA A 165 16.19 10.45 1.03
C ALA A 165 16.99 9.80 -0.10
N ARG A 166 17.57 8.62 0.14
CA ARG A 166 18.19 7.80 -0.91
C ARG A 166 17.10 6.95 -1.57
N PRO A 167 16.81 7.14 -2.87
CA PRO A 167 15.85 6.30 -3.57
C PRO A 167 16.26 4.84 -3.53
N ARG A 168 15.27 3.95 -3.43
CA ARG A 168 15.48 2.49 -3.47
C ARG A 168 14.56 1.86 -4.49
N ALA A 169 15.02 0.75 -5.05
CA ALA A 169 14.23 -0.13 -5.90
C ALA A 169 14.40 -1.56 -5.39
N VAL A 170 13.29 -2.29 -5.26
CA VAL A 170 13.25 -3.65 -4.71
C VAL A 170 12.37 -4.49 -5.63
N ALA A 171 12.93 -5.59 -6.13
CA ALA A 171 12.15 -6.60 -6.82
C ALA A 171 11.37 -7.45 -5.80
N LEU A 172 10.06 -7.55 -5.99
CA LEU A 172 9.13 -8.17 -5.07
C LEU A 172 8.21 -9.13 -5.78
N GLN A 173 7.73 -10.14 -5.05
CA GLN A 173 6.56 -10.91 -5.44
C GLN A 173 5.36 -10.38 -4.65
N LEU A 174 4.35 -9.84 -5.35
CA LEU A 174 3.22 -9.13 -4.76
C LEU A 174 1.92 -9.31 -5.59
N PRO A 175 1.05 -10.27 -5.25
CA PRO A 175 1.25 -11.26 -4.18
C PRO A 175 2.36 -12.25 -4.54
N GLY A 176 3.04 -12.78 -3.52
CA GLY A 176 3.99 -13.90 -3.64
C GLY A 176 3.30 -15.25 -3.52
N PRO A 177 4.06 -16.35 -3.63
CA PRO A 177 3.55 -17.71 -3.42
C PRO A 177 2.83 -17.81 -2.06
N GLY A 178 1.59 -18.30 -2.07
CA GLY A 178 0.77 -18.40 -0.86
C GLY A 178 0.10 -17.10 -0.41
N GLY A 179 0.13 -16.04 -1.23
CA GLY A 179 -0.60 -14.79 -1.00
C GLY A 179 0.21 -13.69 -0.29
N ALA A 180 1.23 -14.06 0.49
CA ALA A 180 2.08 -13.13 1.23
C ALA A 180 3.10 -12.40 0.33
N ILE A 181 3.65 -11.28 0.83
CA ILE A 181 4.73 -10.57 0.14
C ILE A 181 6.07 -11.29 0.30
N ALA A 182 6.83 -11.42 -0.79
CA ALA A 182 8.18 -11.99 -0.76
C ALA A 182 9.17 -11.11 -1.55
N VAL A 183 10.45 -11.19 -1.21
CA VAL A 183 11.52 -10.66 -2.07
C VAL A 183 11.70 -11.64 -3.23
N VAL A 184 11.92 -11.14 -4.45
CA VAL A 184 12.40 -12.02 -5.52
C VAL A 184 13.82 -12.45 -5.15
N GLU A 185 13.99 -13.69 -4.71
CA GLU A 185 15.32 -14.30 -4.71
C GLU A 185 15.74 -14.44 -6.18
N ALA A 186 16.96 -14.03 -6.51
CA ALA A 186 17.52 -14.25 -7.84
C ALA A 186 17.66 -15.76 -8.04
N SER A 187 16.63 -16.41 -8.57
CA SER A 187 16.70 -17.82 -8.91
C SER A 187 17.66 -17.97 -10.09
N ALA A 188 18.80 -18.60 -9.83
CA ALA A 188 19.67 -19.12 -10.86
C ALA A 188 18.91 -20.22 -11.63
N GLY A 189 18.41 -19.87 -12.82
CA GLY A 189 18.13 -20.79 -13.92
C GLY A 189 16.96 -21.77 -13.73
N ARG A 190 15.84 -21.51 -14.42
CA ARG A 190 15.26 -22.37 -15.47
C ARG A 190 13.99 -21.70 -16.03
N GLY A 191 13.82 -21.84 -17.34
CA GLY A 191 12.93 -21.03 -18.18
C GLY A 191 11.49 -20.97 -17.68
N LEU A 192 10.97 -19.75 -17.58
CA LEU A 192 9.55 -19.47 -17.46
C LEU A 192 9.25 -18.27 -18.36
N THR A 193 8.45 -18.53 -19.38
CA THR A 193 8.18 -17.62 -20.50
C THR A 193 7.35 -16.41 -20.03
N GLU A 194 7.63 -15.27 -20.66
CA GLU A 194 7.19 -13.92 -20.30
C GLU A 194 5.79 -13.61 -20.86
N VAL A 195 4.94 -12.95 -20.06
CA VAL A 195 3.70 -12.35 -20.56
C VAL A 195 3.60 -10.93 -20.01
N ALA A 196 3.51 -9.94 -20.91
CA ALA A 196 3.38 -8.53 -20.55
C ALA A 196 1.93 -8.19 -20.14
N GLY A 197 1.75 -7.39 -19.09
CA GLY A 197 0.46 -6.90 -18.62
C GLY A 197 0.55 -5.55 -17.92
#